data_AF-A0A212CLV9-F1
#
_entry.id   AF-A0A212CLV9-F1
#
_cell.length_a   1.000
_cell.length_b   1.000
_cell.length_c   1.000
_cell.angle_alpha   90.00
_cell.angle_beta   90.00
_cell.angle_gamma   90.00
#
_symmetry.space_group_name_H-M   'P 1'
#
loop_
_entity.id
_entity.type
_entity.pdbx_description
1 polymer ?
#
loop_
_entity_poly.entity_id
_entity_poly.type
_entity_poly.pdbx_seq_one_letter_code
_entity_poly.pdbx_strand_id
1 'polypeptide(L)'
;MKRLSLLLAVALGLATAVSARPAVIECWFVEDAGGGKLAKKPAALLLRQGTESPPPRPDLAPERYLKVHDPAGTLQAAFRRYPRDAPAPRCEMSFYVPLPASAKWFSGLTPEQSCPRALDGTWLMVSMSSPFLSLSSLLRP
;
A
#
# COMPACT_ATOMS: atom_id res chain seq x y z
N MET A 1 -44.56 12.74 21.49
CA MET A 1 -43.14 12.99 21.84
C MET A 1 -42.27 11.72 21.81
N LYS A 2 -42.64 10.62 22.47
CA LYS A 2 -41.84 9.36 22.50
C LYS A 2 -41.54 8.73 21.13
N ARG A 3 -42.47 8.78 20.16
CA ARG A 3 -42.30 8.18 18.82
C ARG A 3 -41.30 8.96 17.94
N LEU A 4 -41.25 10.28 18.07
CA LEU A 4 -40.27 11.11 17.36
C LEU A 4 -38.85 10.88 17.87
N SER A 5 -38.67 10.74 19.19
CA SER A 5 -37.35 10.44 19.78
C SER A 5 -36.83 9.06 19.39
N LEU A 6 -37.70 8.06 19.24
CA LEU A 6 -37.30 6.73 18.74
C LEU A 6 -36.85 6.79 17.28
N LEU A 7 -37.57 7.53 16.43
CA LEU A 7 -37.21 7.70 15.02
C LEU A 7 -35.90 8.49 14.85
N LEU A 8 -35.66 9.49 15.69
CA LEU A 8 -34.41 10.24 15.71
C LEU A 8 -33.23 9.37 16.16
N ALA A 9 -33.43 8.52 17.18
CA ALA A 9 -32.40 7.60 17.67
C ALA A 9 -32.03 6.53 16.63
N VAL A 10 -33.01 6.02 15.86
CA VAL A 10 -32.77 5.08 14.75
C VAL A 10 -32.04 5.79 13.60
N ALA A 11 -32.42 7.02 13.25
CA ALA A 11 -31.75 7.79 12.20
C ALA A 11 -30.30 8.14 12.56
N LEU A 12 -30.00 8.48 13.81
CA LEU A 12 -28.63 8.70 14.28
C LEU A 12 -27.83 7.40 14.40
N GLY A 13 -28.47 6.28 14.77
CA GLY A 13 -27.82 4.97 14.89
C GLY A 13 -27.43 4.33 13.55
N LEU A 14 -28.14 4.65 12.46
CA LEU A 14 -27.78 4.21 11.11
C LEU A 14 -26.69 5.07 10.45
N ALA A 15 -26.39 6.26 10.99
CA ALA A 15 -25.45 7.20 10.36
C ALA A 15 -23.97 6.91 10.63
N THR A 16 -23.63 6.02 11.58
CA THR A 16 -22.23 5.86 12.03
C THR A 16 -21.52 4.58 11.60
N ALA A 17 -22.16 3.71 10.80
CA ALA A 17 -21.43 2.65 10.11
C ALA A 17 -20.90 3.15 8.76
N VAL A 18 -20.16 4.27 8.76
CA VAL A 18 -19.22 4.54 7.68
C VAL A 18 -18.12 3.50 7.84
N SER A 19 -18.31 2.33 7.24
CA SER A 19 -17.22 1.37 7.05
C SER A 19 -16.19 2.10 6.19
N ALA A 20 -15.20 2.66 6.88
CA ALA A 20 -14.13 3.42 6.30
C ALA A 20 -13.28 2.45 5.50
N ARG A 21 -13.13 2.73 4.20
CA ARG A 21 -12.18 2.00 3.35
C ARG A 21 -10.81 1.92 4.06
N PRO A 22 -10.01 0.86 3.85
CA PRO A 22 -8.70 0.73 4.49
C PRO A 22 -7.87 1.99 4.23
N ALA A 23 -7.73 2.82 5.27
CA ALA A 23 -6.90 4.02 5.20
C ALA A 23 -5.43 3.63 5.29
N VAL A 24 -5.15 2.52 5.97
CA VAL A 24 -3.83 1.93 6.18
C VAL A 24 -3.88 0.46 5.79
N ILE A 25 -2.83 -0.02 5.13
CA ILE A 25 -2.59 -1.43 4.85
C ILE A 25 -1.38 -1.86 5.66
N GLU A 26 -1.58 -2.80 6.59
CA GLU A 26 -0.48 -3.43 7.32
C GLU A 26 0.28 -4.38 6.39
N CYS A 27 1.60 -4.30 6.43
CA CYS A 27 2.51 -5.00 5.54
C CYS A 27 3.67 -5.64 6.33
N TRP A 28 4.27 -6.65 5.72
CA TRP A 28 5.58 -7.15 6.16
C TRP A 28 6.67 -6.57 5.28
N PHE A 29 7.64 -5.88 5.88
CA PHE A 29 8.88 -5.55 5.21
C PHE A 29 9.81 -6.76 5.26
N VAL A 30 10.15 -7.30 4.09
CA VAL A 30 10.92 -8.51 3.92
C VAL A 30 12.32 -8.16 3.43
N GLU A 31 13.32 -8.68 4.12
CA GLU A 31 14.73 -8.49 3.79
C GLU A 31 15.48 -9.83 3.89
N ASP A 32 16.56 -9.95 3.12
CA ASP A 32 17.49 -11.06 3.25
C ASP A 32 18.24 -10.92 4.58
N ALA A 33 18.13 -11.95 5.43
CA ALA A 33 18.82 -12.02 6.71
C ALA A 33 20.17 -12.76 6.60
N GLY A 34 20.59 -13.12 5.38
CA GLY A 34 21.77 -13.92 5.09
C GLY A 34 21.52 -15.42 5.28
N GLY A 35 22.36 -16.23 4.64
CA GLY A 35 22.32 -17.69 4.78
C GLY A 35 21.00 -18.33 4.30
N GLY A 36 20.33 -17.72 3.33
CA GLY A 36 19.05 -18.21 2.78
C GLY A 36 17.84 -17.96 3.69
N LYS A 37 17.98 -17.13 4.72
CA LYS A 37 16.89 -16.79 5.65
C LYS A 37 16.28 -15.45 5.27
N LEU A 38 14.97 -15.33 5.47
CA LEU A 38 14.25 -14.07 5.33
C LEU A 38 13.86 -13.55 6.71
N ALA A 39 14.07 -12.25 6.94
CA ALA A 39 13.52 -11.55 8.08
C ALA A 39 12.27 -10.78 7.65
N LYS A 40 11.27 -10.75 8.53
CA LYS A 40 10.05 -9.94 8.36
C LYS A 40 9.95 -8.92 9.48
N LYS A 41 9.77 -7.66 9.12
CA LYS A 41 9.58 -6.55 10.07
C LYS A 41 8.20 -5.92 9.84
N PRO A 42 7.48 -5.50 10.89
CA PRO A 42 6.24 -4.76 10.73
C PRO A 42 6.44 -3.47 9.95
N ALA A 43 5.47 -3.17 9.09
CA ALA A 43 5.46 -2.01 8.22
C ALA A 43 4.01 -1.68 7.81
N ALA A 44 3.77 -0.49 7.26
CA ALA A 44 2.43 -0.11 6.83
C ALA A 44 2.45 0.94 5.71
N LEU A 45 1.38 0.92 4.90
CA LEU A 45 1.12 1.89 3.85
C LEU A 45 -0.11 2.72 4.17
N LEU A 46 0.05 4.03 4.22
CA LEU A 46 -1.06 4.98 4.36
C LEU A 46 -1.57 5.37 2.96
N LEU A 47 -2.79 4.95 2.63
CA LEU A 47 -3.46 5.27 1.35
C LEU A 47 -4.24 6.58 1.37
N ARG A 48 -4.51 7.14 2.57
CA ARG A 48 -5.28 8.37 2.72
C ARG A 48 -4.59 9.53 2.01
N GLN A 49 -5.32 10.16 1.08
CA GLN A 49 -4.93 11.42 0.47
C GLN A 49 -5.39 12.59 1.35
N GLY A 50 -4.53 13.58 1.52
CA GLY A 50 -4.79 14.77 2.33
C GLY A 50 -3.48 15.49 2.68
N THR A 51 -3.58 16.77 3.02
CA THR A 51 -2.44 17.57 3.51
C THR A 51 -2.10 17.26 4.96
N GLU A 52 -2.98 16.56 5.68
CA GLU A 52 -2.75 16.11 7.04
C GLU A 52 -1.53 15.20 7.15
N SER A 53 -0.80 15.39 8.25
CA SER A 53 0.28 14.51 8.65
C SER A 53 -0.25 13.09 8.89
N PRO A 54 0.50 12.04 8.50
CA PRO A 54 0.17 10.66 8.85
C PRO A 54 -0.07 10.52 10.36
N PRO A 55 -1.06 9.72 10.79
CA PRO A 55 -1.22 9.41 12.21
C PRO A 55 0.06 8.75 12.75
N PRO A 56 0.50 9.06 13.98
CA PRO A 56 1.74 8.53 14.52
C PRO A 56 1.69 7.01 14.67
N ARG A 57 2.79 6.34 14.32
CA ARG A 57 3.00 4.89 14.45
C ARG A 57 4.29 4.60 15.20
N PRO A 58 4.30 4.74 16.54
CA PRO A 58 5.51 4.52 17.35
C PRO A 58 5.97 3.06 17.37
N ASP A 59 5.10 2.13 16.95
CA ASP A 59 5.39 0.71 16.75
C ASP A 59 6.23 0.44 15.49
N LEU A 60 6.27 1.39 14.54
CA LEU A 60 6.97 1.24 13.27
C LEU A 60 8.20 2.15 13.21
N ALA A 61 9.24 1.70 12.52
CA ALA A 61 10.28 2.63 12.10
C ALA A 61 9.70 3.59 11.05
N PRO A 62 10.10 4.88 11.05
CA PRO A 62 9.57 5.87 10.10
C PRO A 62 9.69 5.43 8.63
N GLU A 63 10.80 4.78 8.28
CA GLU A 63 11.09 4.29 6.92
C GLU A 63 10.21 3.11 6.48
N ARG A 64 9.46 2.53 7.41
CA ARG A 64 8.51 1.42 7.18
C ARG A 64 7.06 1.86 7.29
N TYR A 65 6.79 3.16 7.48
CA TYR A 65 5.44 3.71 7.45
C TYR A 65 5.32 4.75 6.33
N LEU A 66 4.86 4.31 5.16
CA LEU A 66 4.94 5.12 3.95
C LEU A 66 3.59 5.73 3.59
N LYS A 67 3.56 7.05 3.40
CA LYS A 67 2.42 7.74 2.80
C LYS A 67 2.46 7.55 1.29
N VAL A 68 1.47 6.86 0.74
CA VAL A 68 1.43 6.53 -0.67
C VAL A 68 1.01 7.76 -1.48
N HIS A 69 1.95 8.28 -2.26
CA HIS A 69 1.67 9.18 -3.37
C HIS A 69 1.51 8.35 -4.64
N ASP A 70 0.30 8.29 -5.18
CA ASP A 70 -0.04 7.50 -6.37
C ASP A 70 -0.59 8.44 -7.47
N PRO A 71 0.29 9.04 -8.29
CA PRO A 71 -0.11 9.98 -9.34
C PRO A 71 -0.96 9.33 -10.44
N ALA A 72 -0.69 8.06 -10.77
CA ALA A 72 -1.46 7.32 -11.76
C ALA A 72 -2.86 6.94 -11.25
N GLY A 73 -3.04 6.89 -9.92
CA GLY A 73 -4.31 6.63 -9.25
C GLY A 73 -4.73 5.16 -9.25
N THR A 74 -3.95 4.26 -9.85
CA THR A 74 -4.29 2.84 -10.00
C THR A 74 -4.39 2.14 -8.66
N LEU A 75 -3.44 2.36 -7.75
CA LEU A 75 -3.40 1.72 -6.44
C LEU A 75 -4.56 2.24 -5.57
N GLN A 76 -4.76 3.55 -5.56
CA GLN A 76 -5.88 4.16 -4.85
C GLN A 76 -7.23 3.69 -5.40
N ALA A 77 -7.40 3.61 -6.72
CA ALA A 77 -8.63 3.17 -7.34
C ALA A 77 -8.95 1.70 -7.00
N ALA A 78 -7.94 0.83 -6.96
CA ALA A 78 -8.09 -0.56 -6.54
C ALA A 78 -8.67 -0.65 -5.12
N PHE A 79 -8.10 0.09 -4.16
CA PHE A 79 -8.57 0.07 -2.77
C PHE A 79 -9.86 0.84 -2.53
N ARG A 80 -10.22 1.78 -3.40
CA ARG A 80 -11.58 2.37 -3.40
C ARG A 80 -12.65 1.36 -3.79
N ARG A 81 -12.32 0.39 -4.66
CA ARG A 81 -13.24 -0.67 -5.11
C ARG A 81 -13.18 -1.93 -4.25
N TYR A 82 -12.23 -2.02 -3.32
CA TYR A 82 -12.10 -3.15 -2.41
C TYR A 82 -13.37 -3.30 -1.55
N PRO A 83 -13.91 -4.53 -1.36
CA PRO A 83 -15.11 -4.71 -0.56
C PRO A 83 -14.90 -4.25 0.87
N ARG A 84 -15.89 -3.53 1.42
CA ARG A 84 -15.80 -2.91 2.74
C ARG A 84 -15.66 -3.91 3.89
N ASP A 85 -16.30 -5.05 3.75
CA ASP A 85 -16.32 -6.10 4.78
C ASP A 85 -15.33 -7.23 4.48
N ALA A 86 -14.48 -7.06 3.45
CA ALA A 86 -13.43 -8.02 3.14
C ALA A 86 -12.27 -7.90 4.13
N PRO A 87 -11.60 -9.03 4.47
CA PRO A 87 -10.35 -8.99 5.22
C PRO A 87 -9.30 -8.13 4.52
N ALA A 88 -8.38 -7.55 5.31
CA ALA A 88 -7.22 -6.85 4.77
C ALA A 88 -6.42 -7.77 3.82
N PRO A 89 -5.90 -7.26 2.70
CA PRO A 89 -5.06 -8.06 1.83
C PRO A 89 -3.76 -8.42 2.54
N ARG A 90 -3.16 -9.55 2.18
CA ARG A 90 -1.77 -9.82 2.54
C ARG A 90 -0.90 -8.81 1.81
N CYS A 91 0.01 -8.15 2.50
CA CYS A 91 0.92 -7.17 1.93
C CYS A 91 2.36 -7.48 2.32
N GLU A 92 3.25 -7.50 1.33
CA GLU A 92 4.70 -7.60 1.52
C GLU A 92 5.39 -6.45 0.79
N MET A 93 6.42 -5.89 1.44
CA MET A 93 7.29 -4.85 0.89
C MET A 93 8.73 -5.36 0.90
N SER A 94 9.49 -5.07 -0.15
CA SER A 94 10.91 -5.42 -0.22
C SER A 94 11.68 -4.35 -0.97
N PHE A 95 12.99 -4.32 -0.81
CA PHE A 95 13.84 -3.49 -1.68
C PHE A 95 13.73 -3.94 -3.14
N TYR A 96 13.70 -2.97 -4.04
CA TYR A 96 13.75 -3.20 -5.48
C TYR A 96 14.98 -2.52 -6.07
N VAL A 97 15.67 -3.23 -6.96
CA VAL A 97 16.81 -2.70 -7.71
C VAL A 97 16.40 -2.63 -9.18
N PRO A 98 16.28 -1.43 -9.78
CA PRO A 98 16.01 -1.30 -11.19
C PRO A 98 17.15 -1.92 -12.00
N LEU A 99 16.85 -2.97 -12.75
CA LEU A 99 17.78 -3.67 -13.62
C LEU A 99 17.12 -3.99 -14.96
N PRO A 100 17.88 -4.04 -16.06
CA PRO A 100 17.37 -4.52 -17.34
C PRO A 100 16.78 -5.92 -17.20
N ALA A 101 15.72 -6.20 -17.97
CA ALA A 101 15.12 -7.52 -18.00
C ALA A 101 16.13 -8.56 -18.54
N SER A 102 16.18 -9.72 -17.90
CA SER A 102 17.13 -10.79 -18.26
C SER A 102 16.80 -11.50 -19.58
N ALA A 103 15.53 -11.50 -19.99
CA ALA A 103 15.10 -12.15 -21.22
C ALA A 103 15.49 -11.31 -22.45
N LYS A 104 16.20 -11.94 -23.40
CA LYS A 104 16.78 -11.26 -24.58
C LYS A 104 15.76 -10.50 -25.43
N TRP A 105 14.50 -10.98 -25.52
CA TRP A 105 13.47 -10.29 -26.30
C TRP A 105 13.08 -8.92 -25.75
N PHE A 106 13.41 -8.60 -24.49
CA PHE A 106 13.20 -7.28 -23.91
C PHE A 106 14.36 -6.32 -24.11
N SER A 107 15.45 -6.74 -24.75
CA SER A 107 16.64 -5.89 -24.98
C SER A 107 16.31 -4.59 -25.73
N GLY A 108 15.29 -4.60 -26.60
CA GLY A 108 14.82 -3.39 -27.29
C GLY A 108 14.18 -2.32 -26.40
N LEU A 109 13.85 -2.62 -25.14
CA LEU A 109 13.30 -1.65 -24.18
C LEU A 109 14.38 -0.79 -23.51
N THR A 110 15.64 -1.25 -23.52
CA THR A 110 16.80 -0.54 -22.95
C THR A 110 17.96 -0.59 -23.95
N PRO A 111 17.86 0.10 -25.09
CA PRO A 111 18.91 0.10 -26.11
C PRO A 111 20.20 0.79 -25.64
N GLU A 112 20.10 1.73 -24.70
CA GLU A 112 21.24 2.40 -24.10
C GLU A 112 22.00 1.47 -23.14
N GLN A 113 23.33 1.40 -23.27
CA GLN A 113 24.20 0.64 -22.37
C GLN A 113 24.56 1.40 -21.08
N SER A 114 23.61 2.15 -20.52
CA SER A 114 23.82 2.97 -19.32
C SER A 114 22.56 3.02 -18.46
N CYS A 115 22.73 3.14 -17.13
CA CYS A 115 21.62 3.27 -16.21
C CYS A 115 20.98 4.67 -16.28
N PRO A 116 19.65 4.80 -16.44
CA PRO A 116 19.00 6.11 -16.42
C PRO A 116 19.09 6.77 -15.04
N ARG A 117 19.68 7.97 -14.95
CA ARG A 117 19.79 8.72 -13.68
C ARG A 117 18.45 9.11 -13.06
N ALA A 118 17.37 9.12 -13.85
CA ALA A 118 16.02 9.35 -13.32
C ALA A 118 15.56 8.27 -12.32
N LEU A 119 16.23 7.11 -12.33
CA LEU A 119 15.94 5.98 -11.44
C LEU A 119 16.83 5.96 -10.18
N ASP A 120 17.66 7.00 -9.96
CA ASP A 120 18.50 7.09 -8.77
C ASP A 120 17.67 7.12 -7.47
N GLY A 121 18.24 6.55 -6.41
CA GLY A 121 17.64 6.47 -5.08
C GLY A 121 17.07 5.09 -4.73
N THR A 122 16.45 5.00 -3.56
CA THR A 122 15.88 3.75 -3.05
C THR A 122 14.51 3.48 -3.68
N TRP A 123 14.28 2.24 -4.08
CA TRP A 123 12.99 1.76 -4.56
C TRP A 123 12.51 0.59 -3.71
N LEU A 124 11.19 0.51 -3.56
CA LEU A 124 10.50 -0.57 -2.88
C LEU A 124 9.54 -1.23 -3.85
N MET A 125 9.54 -2.56 -3.87
CA MET A 125 8.45 -3.34 -4.45
C MET A 125 7.43 -3.64 -3.35
N VAL A 126 6.17 -3.38 -3.63
CA VAL A 126 5.06 -3.78 -2.77
C VAL A 126 4.19 -4.76 -3.53
N SER A 127 3.89 -5.90 -2.91
CA SER A 127 2.98 -6.90 -3.47
C SER A 127 1.83 -7.14 -2.50
N MET A 128 0.61 -7.11 -3.02
CA MET A 128 -0.61 -7.29 -2.26
C MET A 128 -1.49 -8.36 -2.88
N SER A 129 -2.04 -9.25 -2.06
CA SER A 129 -2.92 -10.31 -2.54
C SER A 129 -4.09 -10.60 -1.60
N SER A 130 -5.26 -10.78 -2.19
CA SER A 130 -6.46 -11.31 -1.57
C SER A 130 -7.34 -11.98 -2.63
N PRO A 131 -8.47 -12.59 -2.27
CA PRO A 131 -9.43 -13.11 -3.25
C PRO A 131 -10.02 -12.04 -4.19
N PHE A 132 -9.92 -10.75 -3.84
CA PHE A 132 -10.53 -9.65 -4.57
C PHE A 132 -9.56 -8.87 -5.45
N LEU A 133 -8.26 -8.90 -5.12
CA LEU A 133 -7.21 -8.25 -5.92
C LEU A 133 -5.87 -8.96 -5.75
N SER A 134 -5.06 -8.86 -6.80
CA SER A 134 -3.63 -9.15 -6.75
C SER A 134 -2.93 -8.04 -7.51
N LEU A 135 -2.08 -7.27 -6.83
CA LEU A 135 -1.39 -6.14 -7.43
C LEU A 135 0.03 -6.03 -6.88
N SER A 136 0.92 -5.53 -7.72
CA SER A 136 2.27 -5.13 -7.32
C SER A 136 2.54 -3.71 -7.78
N SER A 137 3.31 -2.96 -7.01
CA SER A 137 3.64 -1.57 -7.29
C SER A 137 5.07 -1.24 -6.87
N LEU A 138 5.75 -0.43 -7.67
CA LEU A 138 7.05 0.14 -7.32
C LEU A 138 6.82 1.50 -6.67
N LEU A 139 7.33 1.68 -5.46
CA LEU A 139 7.22 2.90 -4.68
C LEU A 139 8.61 3.48 -4.41
N ARG A 140 8.65 4.81 -4.29
CA ARG A 140 9.80 5.52 -3.72
C ARG A 140 9.41 5.98 -2.32
N PRO A 141 10.22 5.68 -1.28
CA PRO A 141 9.97 6.14 0.08
C PRO A 141 10.17 7.64 0.25
#